data_AF-A0A8H6Q1S5-F1
#
_entry.id   AF-A0A8H6Q1S5-F1
#
_cell.length_a   1.000
_cell.length_b   1.000
_cell.length_c   1.000
_cell.angle_alpha   90.00
_cell.angle_beta   90.00
_cell.angle_gamma   90.00
#
_symmetry.space_group_name_H-M   'P 1'
#
loop_
_entity.id
_entity.type
_entity.pdbx_description
1 polymer ?
#
loop_
_entity_poly.entity_id
_entity_poly.type
_entity_poly.pdbx_seq_one_letter_code
_entity_poly.pdbx_strand_id
1 'polypeptide(L)'
;MAQQEEFGPAIPIPLVIQPHERVEELKELLEQPDQQRQKINILALIRMYESGELGPLTTEHEIYICDGKIMEKPRDGERLVPEGSVVWAERIGMQISCWEFNA
;
A
#
# COMPACT_ATOMS: atom_id res chain seq x y z
N MET A 1 45.86 -16.57 -21.83
CA MET A 1 45.49 -15.47 -20.91
C MET A 1 43.99 -15.54 -20.73
N ALA A 2 43.52 -15.86 -19.53
CA ALA A 2 42.08 -15.96 -19.26
C ALA A 2 41.50 -14.55 -19.12
N GLN A 3 40.44 -14.26 -19.86
CA GLN A 3 39.69 -13.01 -19.69
C GLN A 3 39.04 -13.05 -18.31
N GLN A 4 39.38 -12.11 -17.43
CA GLN A 4 38.63 -11.93 -16.18
C GLN A 4 37.23 -11.44 -16.54
N GLU A 5 36.20 -12.18 -16.14
CA GLU A 5 34.83 -11.70 -16.18
C GLU A 5 34.69 -10.54 -15.19
N GLU A 6 34.41 -9.36 -15.71
CA GLU A 6 34.20 -8.15 -14.93
C GLU A 6 32.74 -8.14 -14.46
N PHE A 7 32.50 -8.44 -13.19
CA PHE A 7 31.17 -8.36 -12.60
C PHE A 7 30.76 -6.89 -12.45
N GLY A 8 29.75 -6.48 -13.23
CA GLY A 8 29.10 -5.18 -13.08
C GLY A 8 28.32 -5.09 -11.76
N PRO A 9 28.03 -3.87 -11.27
CA PRO A 9 27.22 -3.70 -10.07
C PRO A 9 25.82 -4.28 -10.27
N ALA A 10 25.33 -5.05 -9.29
CA ALA A 10 23.94 -5.50 -9.27
C ALA A 10 23.03 -4.29 -9.06
N ILE A 11 22.26 -3.93 -10.08
CA ILE A 11 21.22 -2.89 -9.99
C ILE A 11 19.91 -3.60 -9.64
N PRO A 12 19.27 -3.32 -8.49
CA PRO A 12 17.97 -3.87 -8.16
C PRO A 12 16.93 -3.43 -9.20
N ILE A 13 16.14 -4.38 -9.70
CA ILE A 13 14.99 -4.06 -10.56
C ILE A 13 13.89 -3.49 -9.65
N PRO A 14 13.37 -2.27 -9.91
CA PRO A 14 12.28 -1.73 -9.12
C PRO A 14 11.05 -2.64 -9.21
N LEU A 15 10.48 -2.99 -8.06
CA LEU A 15 9.22 -3.73 -8.02
C LEU A 15 8.09 -2.77 -8.36
N VAL A 16 7.30 -3.13 -9.36
CA VAL A 16 6.16 -2.34 -9.85
C VAL A 16 4.96 -3.27 -9.96
N ILE A 17 3.85 -2.91 -9.32
CA ILE A 17 2.57 -3.62 -9.42
C ILE A 17 1.63 -2.75 -10.25
N GLN A 18 1.11 -3.31 -11.34
CA GLN A 18 0.21 -2.57 -12.22
C GLN A 18 -1.16 -2.39 -11.53
N PRO A 19 -1.90 -1.30 -11.83
CA PRO A 19 -3.19 -1.03 -11.20
C PRO A 19 -4.17 -2.21 -11.27
N HIS A 20 -4.23 -2.91 -12.40
CA HIS A 20 -5.12 -4.06 -12.57
C HIS A 20 -4.73 -5.25 -11.69
N GLU A 21 -3.43 -5.54 -11.56
CA GLU A 21 -2.93 -6.59 -10.66
C GLU A 21 -3.27 -6.26 -9.22
N ARG A 22 -3.06 -4.99 -8.83
CA ARG A 22 -3.35 -4.54 -7.48
C ARG A 22 -4.85 -4.57 -7.15
N VAL A 23 -5.70 -4.26 -8.11
CA VAL A 23 -7.16 -4.36 -7.95
C VAL A 23 -7.59 -5.80 -7.66
N GLU A 24 -7.01 -6.80 -8.32
CA GLU A 24 -7.33 -8.20 -8.04
C GLU A 24 -6.86 -8.61 -6.64
N GLU A 25 -5.64 -8.24 -6.22
CA GLU A 25 -5.18 -8.47 -4.84
C GLU A 25 -6.11 -7.83 -3.79
N LEU A 26 -6.58 -6.61 -4.05
CA LEU A 26 -7.52 -5.90 -3.16
C LEU A 26 -8.89 -6.59 -3.10
N LYS A 27 -9.37 -7.16 -4.21
CA LYS A 27 -10.60 -7.96 -4.23
C LYS A 27 -10.47 -9.23 -3.41
N GLU A 28 -9.35 -9.94 -3.53
CA GLU A 28 -9.07 -11.12 -2.71
C GLU A 28 -9.06 -10.78 -1.21
N LEU A 29 -8.52 -9.62 -0.85
CA LEU A 29 -8.51 -9.14 0.54
C LEU A 29 -9.91 -8.83 1.07
N LEU A 30 -10.84 -8.37 0.23
CA LEU A 30 -12.23 -8.14 0.65
C LEU A 30 -12.96 -9.42 1.05
N GLU A 31 -12.52 -10.56 0.52
CA GLU A 31 -13.10 -11.87 0.86
C GLU A 31 -12.61 -12.38 2.23
N GLN A 32 -11.52 -11.81 2.75
CA GLN A 32 -10.94 -12.23 4.02
C GLN A 32 -11.70 -11.62 5.21
N PRO A 33 -12.17 -12.42 6.20
CA PRO A 33 -12.94 -11.91 7.34
C PRO A 33 -12.18 -10.95 8.25
N ASP A 34 -10.86 -11.09 8.37
CA ASP A 34 -9.97 -10.24 9.15
C ASP A 34 -9.80 -8.84 8.54
N GLN A 35 -10.01 -8.71 7.22
CA GLN A 35 -9.94 -7.43 6.50
C GLN A 35 -11.24 -6.62 6.53
N GLN A 36 -12.32 -7.13 7.15
CA GLN A 36 -13.60 -6.40 7.17
C GLN A 36 -13.52 -5.02 7.84
N ARG A 37 -12.58 -4.84 8.78
CA ARG A 37 -12.30 -3.53 9.39
C ARG A 37 -11.73 -2.51 8.40
N GLN A 38 -11.04 -2.97 7.36
CA GLN A 38 -10.42 -2.13 6.31
C GLN A 38 -11.30 -2.01 5.06
N LYS A 39 -12.48 -2.62 5.06
CA LYS A 39 -13.35 -2.71 3.87
C LYS A 39 -13.59 -1.38 3.18
N ILE A 40 -13.82 -0.31 3.94
CA ILE A 40 -14.03 1.04 3.38
C ILE A 40 -12.78 1.52 2.63
N ASN A 41 -11.60 1.33 3.22
CA ASN A 41 -10.32 1.74 2.63
C ASN A 41 -9.99 0.90 1.39
N ILE A 42 -10.20 -0.42 1.45
CA ILE A 42 -9.96 -1.33 0.32
C ILE A 42 -10.89 -0.99 -0.86
N LEU A 43 -12.19 -0.77 -0.59
CA LEU A 43 -13.13 -0.36 -1.64
C LEU A 43 -12.78 0.99 -2.27
N ALA A 44 -12.25 1.93 -1.48
CA ALA A 44 -11.80 3.21 -1.99
C ALA A 44 -10.56 3.04 -2.89
N LEU A 45 -9.57 2.25 -2.47
CA LEU A 45 -8.38 1.95 -3.27
C LEU A 45 -8.74 1.34 -4.63
N ILE A 46 -9.63 0.34 -4.64
CA ILE A 46 -10.09 -0.28 -5.89
C ILE A 46 -10.63 0.80 -6.83
N ARG A 47 -11.51 1.69 -6.34
CA ARG A 47 -12.07 2.79 -7.16
C ARG A 47 -10.99 3.74 -7.69
N MET A 48 -10.00 4.08 -6.87
CA MET A 48 -8.94 5.02 -7.28
C MET A 48 -8.02 4.38 -8.34
N TYR A 49 -7.71 3.09 -8.22
CA TYR A 49 -6.97 2.37 -9.26
C TYR A 49 -7.77 2.18 -10.55
N GLU A 50 -9.04 1.80 -10.46
CA GLU A 50 -9.92 1.61 -11.62
C GLU A 50 -10.19 2.92 -12.39
N SER A 51 -10.26 4.05 -11.67
CA SER A 51 -10.43 5.38 -12.28
C SER A 51 -9.12 5.98 -12.83
N GLY A 52 -7.97 5.41 -12.48
CA GLY A 52 -6.66 5.94 -12.84
C GLY A 52 -6.21 7.14 -12.00
N GLU A 53 -6.91 7.44 -10.89
CA GLU A 53 -6.42 8.39 -9.89
C GLU A 53 -5.10 7.92 -9.27
N LEU A 54 -4.95 6.60 -9.08
CA LEU A 54 -3.69 5.98 -8.70
C LEU A 54 -3.01 5.31 -9.90
N GLY A 55 -1.74 5.64 -10.10
CA GLY A 55 -0.86 4.97 -11.05
C GLY A 55 -0.32 3.64 -10.51
N PRO A 56 0.66 3.02 -11.20
CA PRO A 56 1.30 1.80 -10.72
C PRO A 56 1.86 1.97 -9.31
N LEU A 57 1.67 0.95 -8.47
CA LEU A 57 2.26 0.94 -7.14
C LEU A 57 3.75 0.65 -7.29
N THR A 58 4.60 1.46 -6.64
CA THR A 58 6.07 1.32 -6.67
C THR A 58 6.63 1.37 -5.26
N THR A 59 7.90 0.99 -5.10
CA THR A 59 8.60 1.09 -3.81
C THR A 59 8.89 2.52 -3.36
N GLU A 60 8.67 3.51 -4.23
CA GLU A 60 8.99 4.92 -3.96
C GLU A 60 7.83 5.71 -3.38
N HIS A 61 6.60 5.19 -3.50
CA HIS A 61 5.39 5.90 -3.11
C HIS A 61 4.62 5.13 -2.04
N GLU A 62 4.16 5.87 -1.03
CA GLU A 62 3.34 5.37 0.05
C GLU A 62 2.11 6.27 0.15
N ILE A 63 0.90 5.68 0.11
CA ILE A 63 -0.36 6.41 0.18
C ILE A 63 -1.06 6.00 1.48
N TYR A 64 -1.55 6.99 2.22
CA TYR A 64 -2.32 6.74 3.43
C TYR A 64 -3.79 7.01 3.17
N ILE A 65 -4.65 6.07 3.55
CA ILE A 65 -6.09 6.18 3.40
C ILE A 65 -6.76 5.92 4.74
N CYS A 66 -7.72 6.77 5.10
CA CYS A 66 -8.55 6.60 6.27
C CYS A 66 -10.01 6.88 5.91
N ASP A 67 -10.91 5.98 6.29
CA ASP A 67 -12.33 6.01 5.95
C ASP A 67 -12.60 6.31 4.47
N GLY A 68 -11.77 5.72 3.60
CA GLY A 68 -11.87 5.82 2.15
C GLY A 68 -11.37 7.14 1.54
N LYS A 69 -10.66 7.97 2.30
CA LYS A 69 -10.07 9.23 1.83
C LYS A 69 -8.55 9.20 1.94
N ILE A 70 -7.87 9.70 0.92
CA ILE A 70 -6.42 9.95 0.99
C ILE A 70 -6.15 10.99 2.07
N MET A 71 -5.13 10.72 2.88
CA MET A 71 -4.65 11.61 3.92
C MET A 71 -3.13 11.76 3.86
N GLU A 72 -2.62 12.81 4.50
CA GLU A 72 -1.18 12.95 4.71
C GLU A 72 -0.66 11.85 5.63
N LYS A 73 0.62 11.49 5.44
CA LYS A 73 1.31 10.54 6.31
C LYS A 73 1.23 11.03 7.76
N PRO A 74 0.74 10.21 8.70
CA PRO A 74 0.76 10.58 10.10
C PRO A 74 2.18 10.82 10.58
N ARG A 75 2.40 11.89 11.36
CA ARG A 75 3.67 12.09 12.06
C ARG A 75 3.76 11.12 13.23
N ASP A 76 4.98 10.72 13.55
CA ASP A 76 5.23 9.79 14.66
C ASP A 76 4.66 10.36 15.98
N GLY A 77 3.76 9.60 16.61
CA GLY A 77 3.12 9.97 17.88
C GLY A 77 1.91 10.90 17.79
N GLU A 78 1.51 11.35 16.59
CA GLU A 78 0.27 12.14 16.43
C GLU A 78 -0.95 11.23 16.25
N ARG A 79 -1.97 11.41 17.10
CA ARG A 79 -3.28 10.75 16.94
C ARG A 79 -4.09 11.51 15.89
N LEU A 80 -3.75 11.30 14.62
CA LEU A 80 -4.48 11.85 13.47
C LEU A 80 -5.67 10.98 13.06
N VAL A 81 -5.76 9.78 13.61
CA VAL A 81 -6.83 8.82 13.32
C VAL A 81 -7.98 9.07 14.29
N PRO A 82 -9.18 9.43 13.78
CA PRO A 82 -10.36 9.52 14.62
C PRO A 82 -10.59 8.23 15.40
N GLU A 83 -11.16 8.35 16.60
CA GLU A 83 -11.46 7.18 17.41
C GLU A 83 -12.44 6.24 16.68
N GLY A 84 -12.06 4.97 16.56
CA GLY A 84 -12.80 3.95 15.81
C GLY A 84 -12.48 3.87 14.32
N SER A 85 -11.70 4.81 13.77
CA SER A 85 -11.24 4.74 12.38
C SER A 85 -9.97 3.89 12.25
N VAL A 86 -9.72 3.41 11.03
CA VAL A 86 -8.60 2.54 10.70
C VAL A 86 -7.86 3.15 9.51
N VAL A 87 -6.52 3.20 9.58
CA VAL A 87 -5.67 3.69 8.50
C VAL A 87 -5.12 2.51 7.71
N TRP A 88 -5.10 2.69 6.40
CA TRP A 88 -4.43 1.83 5.46
C TRP A 88 -3.20 2.55 4.90
N ALA A 89 -2.05 1.89 4.95
CA ALA A 89 -0.85 2.33 4.24
C ALA A 89 -0.66 1.46 2.99
N GLU A 90 -0.87 2.05 1.82
CA GLU A 90 -0.72 1.41 0.53
C GLU A 90 0.74 1.55 0.07
N ARG A 91 1.47 0.42 0.08
CA ARG A 91 2.90 0.34 -0.28
C ARG A 91 3.29 -1.08 -0.65
N ILE A 92 4.38 -1.21 -1.43
CA ILE A 92 4.97 -2.51 -1.76
C ILE A 92 5.70 -3.09 -0.53
N GLY A 93 5.47 -4.38 -0.24
CA GLY A 93 6.25 -5.16 0.71
C GLY A 93 5.75 -5.16 2.16
N MET A 94 4.72 -4.39 2.50
CA MET A 94 4.06 -4.50 3.80
C MET A 94 2.65 -3.89 3.76
N GLN A 95 1.62 -4.72 3.76
CA GLN A 95 0.27 -4.30 4.11
C GLN A 95 0.20 -4.20 5.64
N ILE A 96 0.42 -3.00 6.17
CA ILE A 96 0.25 -2.77 7.61
C ILE A 96 -1.24 -2.59 7.86
N SER A 97 -1.90 -3.66 8.28
CA SER A 97 -3.22 -3.59 8.91
C SER A 97 -3.07 -2.97 10.30
N CYS A 98 -3.05 -1.64 10.32
CA CYS A 98 -3.26 -0.73 11.44
C CYS A 98 -2.40 -0.85 12.72
N TRP A 99 -1.85 0.30 13.10
CA TRP A 99 -1.44 0.61 14.47
C TRP A 99 -2.71 0.88 15.29
N GLU A 100 -2.93 0.14 16.36
CA GLU A 100 -3.81 0.57 17.45
C GLU A 100 -2.93 1.33 18.46
N PHE A 101 -3.12 2.65 18.60
CA PHE A 101 -2.66 3.34 19.82
C PHE A 101 -3.63 2.95 20.93
N ASN A 102 -3.33 1.84 21.60
CA ASN A 102 -3.99 1.50 22.86
C ASN A 102 -3.66 2.59 23.89
N ALA A 103 -4.71 3.15 24.50
CA ALA A 103 -4.62 4.01 25.67
C ALA A 103 -4.14 3.22 26.90
#